data_AF-A0A8D8BM58-F1
#
_entry.id   AF-A0A8D8BM58-F1
#
_cell.length_a   1.000
_cell.length_b   1.000
_cell.length_c   1.000
_cell.angle_alpha   90.00
_cell.angle_beta   90.00
_cell.angle_gamma   90.00
#
_symmetry.space_group_name_H-M   'P 1'
#
loop_
_entity.id
_entity.type
_entity.pdbx_description
1 polymer ?
#
loop_
_entity_poly.entity_id
_entity_poly.type
_entity_poly.pdbx_seq_one_letter_code
_entity_poly.pdbx_strand_id
1 'polypeptide(L)'
;MELKVWVEGIQRIVCGVTEVTTCQDVVFALAHATGKTGRFTLIERWRNNERLLAPHENPLKILMKWGEYSSDVQFILQRSEQKKDGQTTQQQQQQNNNNNNNNG
;
A
#
# COMPACT_ATOMS: atom_id res chain seq x y z
N MET A 1 -11.33 -3.60 -18.80
CA MET A 1 -12.20 -3.16 -17.69
C MET A 1 -11.76 -1.79 -17.21
N GLU A 2 -12.46 -1.24 -16.21
CA GLU A 2 -12.13 0.04 -15.59
C GLU A 2 -11.87 -0.16 -14.10
N LEU A 3 -10.86 0.53 -13.55
CA LEU A 3 -10.53 0.49 -12.13
C LEU A 3 -10.67 1.89 -11.52
N LYS A 4 -11.47 2.01 -10.47
CA LYS A 4 -11.64 3.24 -9.71
C LYS A 4 -10.54 3.33 -8.64
N VAL A 5 -9.74 4.38 -8.68
CA VAL A 5 -8.63 4.61 -7.75
C VAL A 5 -8.69 6.02 -7.19
N TRP A 6 -8.61 6.16 -5.87
CA TRP A 6 -8.50 7.43 -5.17
C TRP A 6 -7.07 7.93 -5.21
N VAL A 7 -6.87 9.17 -5.67
CA VAL A 7 -5.57 9.85 -5.72
C VAL A 7 -5.72 11.22 -5.08
N GLU A 8 -5.10 11.43 -3.91
CA GLU A 8 -5.20 12.69 -3.14
C GLU A 8 -6.65 13.14 -2.90
N GLY A 9 -7.52 12.19 -2.53
CA GLY A 9 -8.93 12.47 -2.25
C GLY A 9 -9.80 12.65 -3.49
N ILE A 10 -9.25 12.53 -4.71
CA ILE A 10 -10.01 12.59 -5.96
C ILE A 10 -10.07 11.19 -6.58
N GLN A 11 -11.27 10.73 -6.94
CA GLN A 11 -11.43 9.47 -7.63
C GLN A 11 -11.05 9.61 -9.12
N ARG A 12 -10.19 8.72 -9.59
CA ARG A 12 -9.74 8.61 -10.98
C ARG A 12 -10.09 7.23 -11.53
N ILE A 13 -10.26 7.15 -12.84
CA ILE A 13 -10.56 5.89 -13.55
C ILE A 13 -9.34 5.52 -14.37
N VAL A 14 -8.86 4.29 -14.19
CA VAL A 14 -7.85 3.67 -15.05
C VAL A 14 -8.59 2.76 -16.03
N CYS A 15 -8.57 3.13 -17.31
CA CYS A 15 -9.18 2.34 -18.38
C CYS A 15 -8.22 1.26 -18.88
N GLY A 16 -8.76 0.21 -19.50
CA GLY A 16 -7.97 -0.86 -20.12
C GLY A 16 -7.34 -1.86 -19.14
N VAL A 17 -7.75 -1.85 -17.86
CA VAL A 17 -7.23 -2.79 -16.86
C VAL A 17 -7.72 -4.21 -17.17
N THR A 18 -6.82 -5.17 -17.04
CA THR A 18 -7.05 -6.62 -17.25
C THR A 18 -6.60 -7.41 -16.02
N GLU A 19 -6.83 -8.72 -16.02
CA GLU A 19 -6.43 -9.61 -14.93
C GLU A 19 -4.91 -9.79 -14.80
N VAL A 20 -4.15 -9.46 -15.86
CA VAL A 20 -2.68 -9.51 -15.85
C VAL A 20 -2.05 -8.16 -15.51
N THR A 21 -2.83 -7.08 -15.54
CA THR A 21 -2.37 -5.75 -15.13
C THR A 21 -1.99 -5.79 -13.66
N THR A 22 -0.78 -5.33 -13.35
CA THR A 22 -0.23 -5.35 -11.99
C THR A 22 -0.49 -4.03 -11.26
N CYS A 23 -0.35 -4.02 -9.93
CA CYS A 23 -0.39 -2.79 -9.14
C CYS A 23 0.69 -1.81 -9.59
N GLN A 24 1.86 -2.32 -9.99
CA GLN A 24 2.94 -1.52 -10.56
C GLN A 24 2.52 -0.79 -11.85
N ASP A 25 1.84 -1.48 -12.77
CA ASP A 25 1.35 -0.85 -14.01
C ASP A 25 0.35 0.28 -13.71
N VAL A 26 -0.58 0.02 -12.78
CA VAL A 26 -1.58 1.02 -12.35
C VAL A 26 -0.90 2.22 -11.69
N VAL A 27 0.08 1.97 -10.80
CA VAL A 27 0.87 3.02 -10.16
C VAL A 27 1.60 3.87 -11.20
N PHE A 28 2.26 3.24 -12.18
CA PHE A 28 2.95 3.98 -13.24
C PHE A 28 2.00 4.80 -14.10
N ALA A 29 0.86 4.23 -14.51
CA ALA A 29 -0.14 4.94 -15.30
C ALA A 29 -0.67 6.18 -14.55
N LEU A 30 -0.99 6.04 -13.26
CA LEU A 30 -1.49 7.14 -12.43
C LEU A 30 -0.42 8.18 -12.13
N ALA A 31 0.81 7.77 -11.80
CA ALA A 31 1.91 8.68 -11.54
C ALA A 31 2.25 9.49 -12.79
N HIS A 32 2.31 8.85 -13.96
CA HIS A 32 2.55 9.49 -15.24
C HIS A 32 1.43 10.49 -15.59
N ALA A 33 0.16 10.08 -15.50
CA ALA A 33 -0.98 10.94 -15.80
C ALA A 33 -1.14 12.12 -14.82
N THR A 34 -0.63 12.01 -13.60
CA THR A 34 -0.66 13.08 -12.59
C THR A 34 0.62 13.91 -12.53
N GLY A 35 1.65 13.57 -13.33
CA GLY A 35 2.94 14.25 -13.30
C GLY A 35 3.71 14.07 -11.99
N LYS A 36 3.42 13.00 -11.23
CA LYS A 36 4.01 12.76 -9.91
C LYS A 36 5.19 11.80 -9.98
N THR A 37 6.18 12.04 -9.13
CA THR A 37 7.39 11.22 -9.03
C THR A 37 7.62 10.73 -7.61
N GLY A 38 8.29 9.58 -7.50
CA GLY A 38 8.60 8.93 -6.24
C GLY A 38 8.06 7.51 -6.16
N ARG A 39 8.11 6.94 -4.95
CA ARG A 39 7.57 5.61 -4.67
C ARG A 39 6.11 5.76 -4.27
N PHE A 40 5.25 4.94 -4.86
CA PHE A 40 3.84 4.86 -4.54
C PHE A 40 3.46 3.41 -4.31
N THR A 41 2.46 3.23 -3.46
CA THR A 41 1.86 1.94 -3.17
C THR A 41 0.37 2.05 -3.42
N LEU A 42 -0.20 1.00 -4.03
CA LEU A 42 -1.64 0.87 -4.14
C LEU A 42 -2.16 0.18 -2.86
N ILE A 43 -3.21 0.73 -2.28
CA ILE A 43 -3.84 0.21 -1.07
C ILE A 43 -5.23 -0.25 -1.46
N GLU A 44 -5.60 -1.45 -1.04
CA GLU A 44 -7.01 -1.84 -1.00
C GLU A 44 -7.58 -1.46 0.37
N ARG A 45 -8.76 -0.84 0.37
CA ARG A 45 -9.52 -0.52 1.57
C ARG A 45 -10.90 -1.12 1.49
N TRP A 46 -11.27 -1.88 2.50
CA TRP A 46 -12.63 -2.34 2.72
C TRP A 46 -13.09 -1.93 4.11
N ARG A 47 -14.09 -1.03 4.15
CA ARG A 47 -14.56 -0.37 5.39
C ARG A 47 -13.41 0.29 6.14
N ASN A 48 -12.99 -0.30 7.27
CA ASN A 48 -11.90 0.20 8.13
C ASN A 48 -10.61 -0.62 8.00
N ASN A 49 -10.58 -1.64 7.14
CA ASN A 49 -9.40 -2.45 6.90
C ASN A 49 -8.68 -1.96 5.65
N GLU A 50 -7.44 -1.56 5.82
CA GLU A 50 -6.54 -1.17 4.73
C GLU A 50 -5.41 -2.19 4.59
N ARG A 51 -5.09 -2.56 3.34
CA ARG A 51 -3.97 -3.45 3.02
C ARG A 51 -3.15 -2.88 1.89
N LEU A 52 -1.84 -2.79 2.13
CA LEU A 52 -0.87 -2.41 1.12
C LEU A 52 -0.71 -3.57 0.12
N LEU A 53 -0.84 -3.27 -1.15
CA LEU A 53 -0.69 -4.24 -2.23
C LEU A 53 0.76 -4.25 -2.72
N ALA A 54 1.29 -5.45 -2.89
CA ALA A 54 2.61 -5.64 -3.47
C ALA A 54 2.60 -5.27 -4.97
N PRO A 55 3.74 -4.80 -5.53
CA PRO A 55 3.80 -4.35 -6.92
C PRO A 55 3.36 -5.40 -7.96
N HIS A 56 3.60 -6.69 -7.66
CA HIS A 56 3.29 -7.82 -8.54
C HIS A 56 1.85 -8.34 -8.41
N GLU A 57 1.07 -7.86 -7.44
CA GLU A 57 -0.33 -8.25 -7.30
C GLU A 57 -1.20 -7.62 -8.41
N ASN A 58 -2.29 -8.29 -8.77
CA ASN A 58 -3.22 -7.80 -9.80
C ASN A 58 -4.46 -7.19 -9.12
N PRO A 59 -4.66 -5.85 -9.20
CA PRO A 59 -5.76 -5.19 -8.49
C PRO A 59 -7.13 -5.67 -8.98
N LEU A 60 -7.26 -6.04 -10.26
CA LEU A 60 -8.51 -6.57 -10.78
C LEU A 60 -8.85 -7.94 -10.20
N LYS A 61 -7.87 -8.84 -10.06
CA LYS A 61 -8.09 -10.15 -9.41
C LYS A 61 -8.44 -9.99 -7.95
N ILE A 62 -7.82 -9.03 -7.26
CA ILE A 62 -8.15 -8.69 -5.87
C ILE A 62 -9.61 -8.23 -5.78
N LEU A 63 -10.01 -7.29 -6.63
CA LEU A 63 -11.38 -6.79 -6.68
C LEU A 63 -12.40 -7.92 -6.96
N MET A 64 -12.09 -8.81 -7.89
CA MET A 64 -12.94 -9.97 -8.22
C MET A 64 -13.10 -10.94 -7.04
N LYS A 65 -12.07 -11.13 -6.21
CA LYS A 65 -12.14 -11.98 -5.01
C LYS A 65 -13.16 -11.47 -3.99
N TRP A 66 -13.42 -10.17 -3.97
CA TRP A 66 -14.45 -9.58 -3.11
C TRP A 66 -15.88 -9.84 -3.62
N GLY A 67 -16.07 -10.25 -4.87
CA GLY A 67 -17.35 -10.66 -5.42
C GLY A 67 -18.42 -9.55 -5.31
N GLU A 68 -19.54 -9.86 -4.67
CA GLU A 68 -20.65 -8.92 -4.43
C GLU A 68 -20.23 -7.68 -3.61
N TYR A 69 -19.19 -7.81 -2.77
CA TYR A 69 -18.67 -6.72 -1.95
C TYR A 69 -17.68 -5.81 -2.69
N SER A 70 -17.37 -6.10 -3.96
CA SER A 70 -16.44 -5.31 -4.77
C SER A 70 -16.80 -3.82 -4.84
N SER A 71 -18.09 -3.48 -4.75
CA SER A 71 -18.56 -2.09 -4.74
C SER A 71 -18.13 -1.30 -3.50
N ASP A 72 -17.88 -1.98 -2.38
CA ASP A 72 -17.43 -1.38 -1.11
C ASP A 72 -15.91 -1.28 -1.00
N VAL A 73 -15.18 -1.89 -1.95
CA VAL A 73 -13.72 -1.88 -1.99
C VAL A 73 -13.24 -0.62 -2.69
N GLN A 74 -12.28 0.05 -2.06
CA GLN A 74 -11.65 1.24 -2.60
C GLN A 74 -10.17 0.97 -2.84
N PHE A 75 -9.68 1.31 -4.02
CA PHE A 75 -8.25 1.39 -4.26
C PHE A 75 -7.77 2.81 -4.02
N ILE A 76 -6.65 2.97 -3.33
CA ILE A 76 -6.09 4.27 -2.97
C ILE A 76 -4.63 4.29 -3.36
N LEU A 77 -4.19 5.32 -4.09
CA LEU A 77 -2.79 5.55 -4.40
C LEU A 77 -2.17 6.38 -3.27
N GLN A 78 -1.23 5.78 -2.53
CA GLN A 78 -0.50 6.48 -1.48
C GLN A 78 0.97 6.65 -1.89
N ARG A 79 1.50 7.85 -1.69
CA ARG A 79 2.94 8.10 -1.83
C ARG A 79 3.65 7.53 -0.61
N SER A 80 4.67 6.70 -0.81
CA SER A 80 5.53 6.25 0.28
C SER A 80 6.35 7.46 0.73
N GLU A 81 6.12 7.92 1.97
CA GLU A 81 7.02 8.87 2.58
C GLU A 81 8.37 8.17 2.77
N GLN A 82 9.43 8.69 2.16
CA GLN A 82 10.76 8.31 2.55
C GLN A 82 10.96 8.79 3.99
N LYS A 83 10.69 7.92 4.97
CA LYS A 83 11.42 8.04 6.23
C LYS A 83 12.89 7.97 5.83
N LYS A 84 13.60 9.09 5.92
CA LYS A 84 15.07 9.10 5.83
C LYS A 84 15.56 7.98 6.73
N ASP A 85 16.28 7.02 6.16
CA ASP A 85 16.81 5.85 6.85
C ASP A 85 17.33 6.20 8.24
N GLY A 86 16.75 5.56 9.24
CA GLY A 86 17.12 5.77 10.63
C GLY A 86 16.17 5.11 11.63
N GLN A 87 15.68 3.89 11.38
CA GLN A 87 15.34 2.91 12.43
C GLN A 87 14.85 1.59 11.82
N THR A 88 15.78 0.65 11.73
CA THR A 88 15.56 -0.79 11.77
C THR A 88 14.76 -1.16 13.02
N THR A 89 13.53 -1.66 12.85
CA THR A 89 12.83 -2.38 13.93
C THR A 89 13.14 -3.87 13.78
N GLN A 90 14.29 -4.30 14.33
CA GLN A 90 14.46 -5.69 14.73
C GLN A 90 13.93 -5.80 16.17
N GLN A 91 12.69 -6.26 16.32
CA GLN A 91 12.22 -6.85 17.56
C GLN A 91 12.48 -8.36 17.49
N GLN A 92 13.56 -8.82 18.13
CA GLN A 92 13.48 -10.04 18.93
C GLN A 92 14.69 -10.19 19.89
N GLN A 93 14.35 -10.34 21.18
CA GLN A 93 14.97 -11.21 22.17
C GLN A 93 16.03 -10.65 23.18
N GLN A 94 15.52 -10.38 24.40
CA GLN A 94 15.94 -11.00 25.67
C GLN A 94 17.01 -10.33 26.57
N GLN A 95 16.52 -9.63 27.61
CA GLN A 95 16.73 -9.95 29.03
C GLN A 95 18.19 -10.02 29.55
N ASN A 96 18.59 -9.10 30.44
CA ASN A 96 18.58 -9.33 31.90
C ASN A 96 19.50 -8.35 32.66
N ASN A 97 18.93 -7.83 33.75
CA ASN A 97 19.53 -7.35 35.00
C ASN A 97 20.42 -6.10 35.10
N ASN A 98 19.83 -5.17 35.86
CA ASN A 98 20.36 -4.01 36.54
C ASN A 98 21.73 -4.20 37.20
N ASN A 99 22.49 -3.12 37.06
CA ASN A 99 23.81 -2.90 37.61
C ASN A 99 23.73 -2.47 39.09
N ASN A 100 24.58 -3.11 39.89
CA ASN A 100 25.48 -2.50 40.88
C ASN A 100 24.93 -1.85 42.18
N ASN A 101 25.44 -2.35 43.30
CA ASN A 101 26.43 -1.67 44.16
C ASN A 101 26.09 -1.69 45.66
N ASN A 102 26.83 -2.48 46.45
CA ASN A 102 27.20 -2.15 47.82
C ASN A 102 28.22 -3.18 48.35
N ASN A 103 29.47 -2.78 48.55
CA ASN A 103 30.07 -2.86 49.89
C ASN A 103 31.37 -2.03 49.95
N GLY A 104 31.56 -1.37 51.09
CA GLY A 104 32.78 -0.64 51.45
C GLY A 104 33.88 -1.53 52.01
#